data_AF-A0A8J2LJA6-F1
#
_entry.id   AF-A0A8J2LJA6-F1
#
_cell.length_a   1.000
_cell.length_b   1.000
_cell.length_c   1.000
_cell.angle_alpha   90.00
_cell.angle_beta   90.00
_cell.angle_gamma   90.00
#
_symmetry.space_group_name_H-M   'P 1'
#
loop_
_entity.id
_entity.type
_entity.pdbx_description
1 polymer ?
#
loop_
_entity_poly.entity_id
_entity_poly.type
_entity_poly.pdbx_seq_one_letter_code
_entity_poly.pdbx_strand_id
1 'polypeptide(L)'
;SIPIFYIHLILKRSNDPGPSDKMFLAIVLPFAALVQESRSIPRRARLFTVITIFYALIVGQFYCSNLISFLTFPEPEVIPRSFEELSNRKDYTIYTMYYKGSALDIFFNQTKAEAFVQIRKRMINEPNFFKCPEHALLKQKTACISLLLIVEPFLAKNLTLHSSFNPLKISPPAFSIPVNIGLQKNSKHFESMNSIVGWALDTGQFLNWKQLTLDHLKRRGIVWMRNQRGSEIYKQLH
;
A
#
# COMPACT_ATOMS: atom_id res chain seq x y z
N SER A 1 10.09 -33.60 -30.45
CA SER A 1 9.77 -34.94 -30.99
C SER A 1 10.87 -35.97 -30.82
N ILE A 2 12.14 -35.57 -30.65
CA ILE A 2 13.32 -36.45 -30.57
C ILE A 2 13.42 -37.34 -29.30
N PRO A 3 12.98 -36.94 -28.08
CA PRO A 3 13.21 -37.78 -26.89
C PRO A 3 12.34 -39.04 -26.86
N ILE A 4 11.18 -39.00 -27.51
CA ILE A 4 10.16 -40.08 -27.47
C ILE A 4 10.65 -41.33 -28.23
N PHE A 5 11.32 -41.14 -29.37
CA PHE A 5 11.88 -42.24 -30.18
C PHE A 5 13.05 -42.94 -29.48
N TYR A 6 13.87 -42.19 -28.75
CA TYR A 6 15.07 -42.72 -28.08
C TYR A 6 14.70 -43.71 -26.96
N ILE A 7 13.64 -43.40 -26.22
CA ILE A 7 13.12 -44.24 -25.13
C ILE A 7 12.56 -45.57 -25.67
N HIS A 8 11.95 -45.54 -26.85
CA HIS A 8 11.34 -46.73 -27.46
C HIS A 8 12.39 -47.75 -27.93
N LEU A 9 13.56 -47.29 -28.37
CA LEU A 9 14.68 -48.15 -28.78
C LEU A 9 15.37 -48.83 -27.60
N ILE A 10 15.50 -48.15 -26.46
CA ILE A 10 16.16 -48.69 -25.26
C ILE A 10 15.33 -49.81 -24.61
N LEU A 11 14.00 -49.64 -24.57
CA LEU A 11 13.08 -50.64 -24.01
C LEU A 11 12.98 -51.93 -24.83
N LYS A 12 13.11 -51.85 -26.16
CA LYS A 12 13.00 -53.02 -27.06
C LYS A 12 14.29 -53.85 -27.13
N ARG A 13 15.44 -53.26 -26.75
CA ARG A 13 16.76 -53.89 -26.89
C ARG A 13 17.18 -54.72 -25.67
N SER A 14 16.47 -54.64 -24.55
CA SER A 14 17.00 -55.13 -23.28
C SER A 14 16.13 -56.20 -22.63
N ASN A 15 16.45 -57.47 -22.91
CA ASN A 15 15.99 -58.60 -22.09
C ASN A 15 16.82 -58.76 -20.80
N ASP A 16 17.94 -58.04 -20.67
CA ASP A 16 18.68 -57.88 -19.41
C ASP A 16 19.42 -56.52 -19.39
N PRO A 17 18.87 -55.47 -18.74
CA PRO A 17 19.46 -54.14 -18.77
C PRO A 17 20.66 -54.04 -17.83
N GLY A 18 21.73 -53.44 -18.34
CA GLY A 18 22.86 -53.01 -17.54
C GLY A 18 22.43 -52.01 -16.45
N PRO A 19 23.24 -51.79 -15.41
CA PRO A 19 22.90 -50.90 -14.29
C PRO A 19 22.59 -49.45 -14.74
N SER A 20 23.23 -48.98 -15.82
CA SER A 20 22.98 -47.67 -16.43
C SER A 20 21.59 -47.54 -17.05
N ASP A 21 21.11 -48.60 -17.71
CA ASP A 21 19.82 -48.59 -18.42
C ASP A 21 18.65 -48.66 -17.43
N LYS A 22 18.84 -49.36 -16.30
CA LYS A 22 17.88 -49.40 -15.19
C LYS A 22 17.68 -48.02 -14.56
N MET A 23 18.76 -47.25 -14.42
CA MET A 23 18.70 -45.88 -13.88
C MET A 23 17.99 -44.93 -14.85
N PHE A 24 18.27 -45.05 -16.16
CA PHE A 24 17.59 -44.26 -17.19
C PHE A 24 16.09 -44.58 -17.26
N LEU A 25 15.71 -45.86 -17.24
CA LEU A 25 14.32 -46.29 -17.20
C LEU A 25 13.58 -45.73 -15.97
N ALA A 26 14.22 -45.73 -14.79
CA ALA A 26 13.61 -45.25 -13.56
C ALA A 26 13.26 -43.75 -13.59
N ILE A 27 14.03 -42.94 -14.33
CA ILE A 27 13.78 -41.50 -14.50
C ILE A 27 12.70 -41.25 -15.56
N VAL A 28 12.72 -42.02 -16.64
CA VAL A 28 11.85 -41.80 -17.80
C VAL A 28 10.43 -42.35 -17.60
N LEU A 29 10.27 -43.49 -16.94
CA LEU A 29 8.97 -44.12 -16.65
C LEU A 29 7.95 -43.18 -15.96
N PRO A 30 8.29 -42.49 -14.86
CA PRO A 30 7.35 -41.57 -14.23
C PRO A 30 7.01 -40.36 -15.11
N PHE A 31 7.96 -39.88 -15.91
CA PHE A 31 7.73 -38.76 -16.84
C PHE A 31 6.81 -39.17 -18.00
N ALA A 32 7.00 -40.36 -18.57
CA ALA A 32 6.13 -40.91 -19.60
C ALA A 32 4.71 -41.20 -19.08
N ALA A 33 4.60 -41.67 -17.82
CA ALA A 33 3.32 -41.88 -17.16
C ALA A 33 2.57 -40.56 -16.87
N LEU A 34 3.29 -39.47 -16.60
CA LEU A 34 2.72 -38.12 -16.44
C LEU A 34 2.20 -37.53 -17.76
N VAL A 35 2.83 -37.86 -18.88
CA VAL A 35 2.45 -37.39 -20.23
C VAL A 35 1.28 -38.22 -20.82
N GLN A 36 0.61 -39.04 -20.00
CA GLN A 36 -0.52 -39.90 -20.39
C GLN A 36 -0.21 -40.87 -21.55
N GLU A 37 1.06 -41.25 -21.75
CA GLU A 37 1.38 -42.33 -22.68
C GLU A 37 1.07 -43.67 -22.01
N SER A 38 -0.04 -44.32 -22.42
CA SER A 38 -0.49 -45.60 -21.87
C SER A 38 0.47 -46.73 -22.25
N ARG A 39 1.55 -46.93 -21.49
CA ARG A 39 2.45 -48.07 -21.61
C ARG A 39 2.19 -49.10 -20.51
N SER A 40 2.49 -50.37 -20.78
CA SER A 40 2.38 -51.47 -19.83
C SER A 40 3.43 -51.34 -18.72
N ILE A 41 3.04 -50.75 -17.58
CA ILE A 41 3.93 -50.57 -16.43
C ILE A 41 4.17 -51.94 -15.74
N PRO A 42 5.44 -52.33 -15.49
CA PRO A 42 5.74 -53.57 -14.79
C PRO A 42 5.20 -53.57 -13.35
N ARG A 43 4.63 -54.70 -12.89
CA ARG A 43 3.96 -54.83 -11.58
C ARG A 43 4.77 -54.32 -10.39
N ARG A 44 6.10 -54.51 -10.40
CA ARG A 44 7.01 -54.09 -9.32
C ARG A 44 7.23 -52.57 -9.25
N ALA A 45 7.11 -51.85 -10.37
CA ALA A 45 7.30 -50.39 -10.42
C ALA A 45 5.99 -49.61 -10.23
N ARG A 46 4.84 -50.30 -10.29
CA ARG A 46 3.50 -49.69 -10.26
C ARG A 46 3.27 -48.82 -9.02
N LEU A 47 3.69 -49.28 -7.84
CA LEU A 47 3.53 -48.53 -6.58
C LEU A 47 4.31 -47.20 -6.63
N PHE A 48 5.56 -47.26 -7.08
CA PHE A 48 6.43 -46.08 -7.21
C PHE A 48 5.84 -45.08 -8.23
N THR A 49 5.38 -45.56 -9.39
CA THR A 49 4.75 -44.69 -10.39
C THR A 49 3.48 -44.02 -9.86
N VAL A 50 2.64 -44.73 -9.10
CA VAL A 50 1.44 -44.16 -8.48
C VAL A 50 1.80 -43.06 -7.47
N ILE A 51 2.80 -43.29 -6.61
CA ILE A 51 3.28 -42.29 -5.65
C ILE A 51 3.80 -41.04 -6.38
N THR A 52 4.56 -41.23 -7.45
CA THR A 52 5.12 -40.12 -8.25
C THR A 52 4.04 -39.32 -8.98
N ILE A 53 3.02 -40.00 -9.54
CA ILE A 53 1.87 -39.32 -10.14
C ILE A 53 1.08 -38.54 -9.09
N PHE A 54 0.84 -39.15 -7.92
CA PHE A 54 0.13 -38.50 -6.83
C PHE A 54 0.88 -37.26 -6.32
N TYR A 55 2.19 -37.36 -6.17
CA TYR A 55 3.06 -36.22 -5.83
C TYR A 55 2.98 -35.12 -6.89
N ALA A 56 3.11 -35.46 -8.17
CA ALA A 56 3.02 -34.49 -9.26
C ALA A 56 1.64 -33.82 -9.36
N LEU A 57 0.56 -34.55 -9.08
CA LEU A 57 -0.79 -33.98 -8.98
C LEU A 57 -0.90 -32.98 -7.82
N ILE A 58 -0.36 -33.32 -6.65
CA ILE A 58 -0.35 -32.41 -5.50
C ILE A 58 0.46 -31.15 -5.82
N VAL A 59 1.69 -31.28 -6.32
CA VAL A 59 2.55 -30.14 -6.66
C VAL A 59 1.93 -29.30 -7.77
N GLY A 60 1.37 -29.93 -8.80
CA GLY A 60 0.66 -29.24 -9.88
C GLY A 60 -0.54 -28.45 -9.36
N GLN A 61 -1.32 -29.03 -8.45
CA GLN A 61 -2.44 -28.34 -7.82
C GLN A 61 -1.97 -27.15 -6.99
N PHE A 62 -0.93 -27.30 -6.16
CA PHE A 62 -0.36 -26.18 -5.39
C PHE A 62 0.15 -25.06 -6.30
N TYR A 63 0.82 -25.40 -7.41
CA TYR A 63 1.28 -24.43 -8.39
C TYR A 63 0.10 -23.68 -9.02
N CYS A 64 -0.92 -24.40 -9.50
CA CYS A 64 -2.13 -23.79 -10.06
C CYS A 64 -2.84 -22.89 -9.04
N SER A 65 -2.97 -23.32 -7.79
CA SER A 65 -3.59 -22.51 -6.73
C SER A 65 -2.80 -21.24 -6.43
N ASN A 66 -1.47 -21.31 -6.33
CA ASN A 66 -0.64 -20.12 -6.13
C ASN A 66 -0.66 -19.19 -7.34
N LEU A 67 -0.65 -19.74 -8.55
CA LEU A 67 -0.74 -18.97 -9.79
C LEU A 67 -2.08 -18.24 -9.89
N ILE A 68 -3.18 -18.93 -9.60
CA ILE A 68 -4.51 -18.32 -9.54
C ILE A 68 -4.50 -17.20 -8.51
N SER A 69 -4.01 -17.45 -7.29
CA SER A 69 -3.93 -16.43 -6.23
C SER A 69 -3.16 -15.19 -6.67
N PHE A 70 -2.00 -15.37 -7.33
CA PHE A 70 -1.17 -14.28 -7.82
C PHE A 70 -1.84 -13.46 -8.94
N LEU A 71 -2.59 -14.12 -9.82
CA LEU A 71 -3.34 -13.46 -10.89
C LEU A 71 -4.62 -12.79 -10.40
N THR A 72 -5.26 -13.33 -9.36
CA THR A 72 -6.50 -12.78 -8.80
C THR A 72 -6.26 -11.59 -7.89
N PHE A 73 -5.14 -11.56 -7.17
CA PHE A 73 -4.80 -10.49 -6.23
C PHE A 73 -3.48 -9.84 -6.65
N PRO A 74 -3.52 -8.71 -7.37
CA PRO A 74 -2.30 -7.97 -7.64
C PRO A 74 -1.63 -7.61 -6.30
N GLU A 75 -0.32 -7.77 -6.22
CA GLU A 75 0.42 -7.42 -5.00
C GLU A 75 0.10 -5.99 -4.61
N PRO A 76 -0.38 -5.75 -3.36
CA PRO A 76 -0.73 -4.42 -2.94
C PRO A 76 0.53 -3.55 -2.96
N GLU A 77 0.45 -2.40 -3.62
CA GLU A 77 1.56 -1.46 -3.62
C GLU A 77 1.94 -1.11 -2.18
N VAL A 78 3.22 -1.28 -1.85
CA VAL A 78 3.74 -0.96 -0.52
C VAL A 78 3.83 0.56 -0.38
N ILE A 79 2.78 1.15 0.18
CA ILE A 79 2.67 2.57 0.49
C ILE A 79 3.54 2.87 1.73
N PRO A 80 4.44 3.87 1.67
CA PRO A 80 5.28 4.24 2.80
C PRO A 80 4.42 4.72 3.99
N ARG A 81 4.72 4.20 5.18
CA ARG A 81 3.99 4.49 6.42
C ARG A 81 4.73 5.46 7.35
N SER A 82 6.02 5.66 7.11
CA SER A 82 6.88 6.54 7.90
C SER A 82 7.65 7.52 7.01
N PHE A 83 8.19 8.57 7.62
CA PHE A 83 9.06 9.52 6.92
C PHE A 83 10.38 8.88 6.49
N GLU A 84 10.86 7.86 7.20
CA GLU A 84 12.07 7.09 6.83
C GLU A 84 11.83 6.22 5.59
N GLU A 85 10.68 5.55 5.52
CA GLU A 85 10.29 4.80 4.33
C GLU A 85 10.12 5.74 3.13
N LEU A 86 9.47 6.90 3.33
CA LEU A 86 9.29 7.90 2.29
C LEU A 86 10.63 8.51 1.83
N SER A 87 11.59 8.69 2.74
CA SER A 87 12.92 9.21 2.36
C SER A 87 13.68 8.24 1.47
N ASN A 88 13.52 6.93 1.68
CA ASN A 88 14.17 5.90 0.88
C ASN A 88 13.52 5.66 -0.49
N ARG A 89 12.24 6.00 -0.64
CA ARG A 89 11.48 5.83 -1.89
C ARG A 89 11.67 7.01 -2.84
N LYS A 90 12.38 6.78 -3.94
CA LYS A 90 12.65 7.78 -4.99
C LYS A 90 11.53 7.91 -6.02
N ASP A 91 10.65 6.91 -6.09
CA ASP A 91 9.51 6.85 -6.99
C ASP A 91 8.33 7.74 -6.54
N TYR A 92 8.39 8.33 -5.34
CA TYR A 92 7.36 9.23 -4.83
C TYR A 92 7.66 10.70 -5.12
N THR A 93 6.65 11.42 -5.63
CA THR A 93 6.66 12.89 -5.67
C THR A 93 6.15 13.41 -4.33
N ILE A 94 6.90 14.31 -3.70
CA ILE A 94 6.58 14.81 -2.36
C ILE A 94 6.14 16.27 -2.49
N TYR A 95 4.88 16.56 -2.19
CA TYR A 95 4.40 17.92 -2.01
C TYR A 95 4.48 18.30 -0.54
N THR A 96 4.85 19.54 -0.27
CA THR A 96 4.71 20.12 1.06
C THR A 96 3.86 21.36 0.98
N MET A 97 3.00 21.53 1.98
CA MET A 97 2.34 22.79 2.21
C MET A 97 3.39 23.83 2.61
N TYR A 98 3.61 24.82 1.77
CA TYR A 98 4.68 25.79 1.96
C TYR A 98 4.14 27.20 2.13
N TYR A 99 4.48 27.79 3.28
CA TYR A 99 4.38 29.22 3.51
C TYR A 99 5.65 29.68 4.20
N LYS A 100 6.29 30.71 3.66
CA LYS A 100 7.55 31.23 4.21
C LYS A 100 7.34 31.69 5.66
N GLY A 101 8.19 31.23 6.58
CA GLY A 101 8.09 31.52 8.01
C GLY A 101 7.04 30.68 8.76
N SER A 102 6.39 29.72 8.10
CA SER A 102 5.53 28.76 8.79
C SER A 102 6.34 27.79 9.65
N ALA A 103 5.68 27.12 10.61
CA ALA A 103 6.33 26.12 11.44
C ALA A 103 6.95 24.97 10.64
N LEU A 104 6.32 24.56 9.52
CA LEU A 104 6.89 23.54 8.61
C LEU A 104 8.13 24.06 7.88
N ASP A 105 8.11 25.29 7.40
CA ASP A 105 9.27 25.92 6.75
C ASP A 105 10.45 26.01 7.74
N ILE A 106 10.21 26.49 8.96
CA ILE A 106 11.23 26.53 10.02
C ILE A 106 11.75 25.14 10.34
N PHE A 107 10.87 24.15 10.50
CA PHE A 107 11.24 22.77 10.80
C PHE A 107 12.15 22.19 9.71
N PHE A 108 11.75 22.26 8.44
CA PHE A 108 12.57 21.75 7.34
C PHE A 108 13.88 22.52 7.19
N ASN A 109 13.88 23.82 7.49
CA ASN A 109 15.07 24.65 7.43
C ASN A 109 16.11 24.31 8.51
N GLN A 110 15.67 23.90 9.71
CA GLN A 110 16.52 23.69 10.88
C GLN A 110 16.80 22.21 11.21
N THR A 111 15.98 21.28 10.72
CA THR A 111 16.14 19.85 11.03
C THR A 111 17.46 19.29 10.49
N LYS A 112 18.10 18.44 11.29
CA LYS A 112 19.32 17.69 10.93
C LYS A 112 19.08 16.20 10.70
N ALA A 113 17.86 15.73 10.97
CA ALA A 113 17.52 14.33 10.84
C ALA A 113 17.54 13.92 9.37
N GLU A 114 18.26 12.83 9.06
CA GLU A 114 18.64 12.47 7.70
C GLU A 114 17.42 12.27 6.78
N ALA A 115 16.39 11.56 7.26
CA ALA A 115 15.16 11.33 6.50
C ALA A 115 14.51 12.64 6.02
N PHE A 116 14.39 13.63 6.91
CA PHE A 116 13.80 14.92 6.56
C PHE A 116 14.70 15.76 5.66
N VAL A 117 16.02 15.67 5.80
CA VAL A 117 16.98 16.32 4.89
C VAL A 117 16.87 15.73 3.48
N GLN A 118 16.74 14.41 3.34
CA GLN A 118 16.56 13.74 2.06
C GLN A 118 15.20 14.06 1.42
N ILE A 119 14.15 14.16 2.23
CA ILE A 119 12.81 14.61 1.79
C ILE A 119 12.88 16.06 1.30
N ARG A 120 13.49 16.96 2.08
CA ARG A 120 13.59 18.39 1.75
C ARG A 120 14.23 18.65 0.40
N LYS A 121 15.23 17.86 0.02
CA LYS A 121 15.90 17.98 -1.30
C LYS A 121 14.97 17.72 -2.48
N ARG A 122 13.86 17.01 -2.27
CA ARG A 122 12.94 16.54 -3.32
C ARG A 122 11.52 17.08 -3.18
N MET A 123 11.23 17.81 -2.10
CA MET A 123 9.89 18.31 -1.84
C MET A 123 9.57 19.48 -2.78
N ILE A 124 8.33 19.49 -3.27
CA ILE A 124 7.76 20.55 -4.09
C ILE A 124 6.88 21.41 -3.20
N ASN A 125 7.17 22.70 -3.17
CA ASN A 125 6.43 23.68 -2.38
C ASN A 125 5.10 23.99 -3.06
N GLU A 126 3.99 23.70 -2.37
CA GLU A 126 2.63 24.04 -2.82
C GLU A 126 2.08 25.18 -1.94
N PRO A 127 1.84 26.38 -2.51
CA PRO A 127 1.32 27.52 -1.75
C PRO A 127 -0.16 27.36 -1.38
N ASN A 128 -0.93 26.54 -2.09
CA ASN A 128 -2.33 26.30 -1.77
C ASN A 128 -2.49 25.13 -0.79
N PHE A 129 -2.98 25.44 0.41
CA PHE A 129 -3.24 24.49 1.50
C PHE A 129 -4.04 23.25 1.09
N PHE A 130 -4.98 23.40 0.16
CA PHE A 130 -5.86 22.32 -0.27
C PHE A 130 -5.32 21.51 -1.45
N LYS A 131 -4.37 22.06 -2.23
CA LYS A 131 -3.80 21.35 -3.40
C LYS A 131 -2.84 20.24 -3.00
N CYS A 132 -2.12 20.37 -1.89
CA CYS A 132 -1.22 19.33 -1.43
C CYS A 132 -1.94 17.99 -1.18
N PRO A 133 -2.99 17.92 -0.34
CA PRO A 133 -3.72 16.66 -0.15
C PRO A 133 -4.51 16.23 -1.40
N GLU A 134 -4.92 17.17 -2.26
CA GLU A 134 -5.52 16.86 -3.57
C GLU A 134 -4.53 16.16 -4.50
N HIS A 135 -3.26 16.59 -4.55
CA HIS A 135 -2.22 15.92 -5.31
C HIS A 135 -1.93 14.50 -4.80
N ALA A 136 -1.88 14.31 -3.48
CA ALA A 136 -1.70 12.99 -2.88
C ALA A 136 -2.87 12.03 -3.19
N LEU A 137 -4.06 12.58 -3.44
CA LEU A 137 -5.23 11.81 -3.80
C LEU A 137 -5.28 11.46 -5.29
N LEU A 138 -5.08 12.47 -6.15
CA LEU A 138 -5.34 12.34 -7.59
C LEU A 138 -4.16 11.75 -8.36
N LYS A 139 -2.94 11.86 -7.83
CA LYS A 139 -1.73 11.41 -8.51
C LYS A 139 -1.20 10.15 -7.84
N GLN A 140 -0.90 9.13 -8.66
CA GLN A 140 -0.22 7.93 -8.19
C GLN A 140 1.16 8.30 -7.62
N LYS A 141 1.62 7.52 -6.64
CA LYS A 141 2.94 7.67 -5.99
C LYS A 141 3.24 9.12 -5.56
N THR A 142 2.24 9.77 -4.95
CA THR A 142 2.39 11.14 -4.48
C THR A 142 2.12 11.20 -2.98
N ALA A 143 2.99 11.88 -2.24
CA ALA A 143 2.86 12.12 -0.81
C ALA A 143 2.66 13.62 -0.55
N CYS A 144 1.83 13.95 0.43
CA CYS A 144 1.65 15.32 0.92
C CYS A 144 2.13 15.43 2.36
N ILE A 145 3.00 16.39 2.64
CA ILE A 145 3.43 16.76 3.99
C ILE A 145 2.68 18.05 4.37
N SER A 146 1.84 17.96 5.40
CA SER A 146 1.00 19.06 5.85
C SER A 146 0.66 18.91 7.33
N LEU A 147 -0.02 19.92 7.89
CA LEU A 147 -0.54 19.90 9.24
C LEU A 147 -1.86 19.13 9.28
N LEU A 148 -2.05 18.28 10.30
CA LEU A 148 -3.29 17.53 10.49
C LEU A 148 -4.53 18.45 10.55
N LEU A 149 -4.37 19.66 11.11
CA LEU A 149 -5.42 20.70 11.16
C LEU A 149 -5.95 21.09 9.77
N ILE A 150 -5.19 20.86 8.70
CA ILE A 150 -5.58 21.19 7.32
C ILE A 150 -6.02 19.94 6.58
N VAL A 151 -5.32 18.82 6.79
CA VAL A 151 -5.64 17.54 6.15
C VAL A 151 -7.00 17.02 6.62
N GLU A 152 -7.29 17.02 7.92
CA GLU A 152 -8.55 16.47 8.45
C GLU A 152 -9.79 17.20 7.90
N PRO A 153 -9.87 18.55 7.91
CA PRO A 153 -10.98 19.26 7.27
C PRO A 153 -11.06 19.03 5.76
N PHE A 154 -9.92 18.91 5.07
CA PHE A 154 -9.91 18.61 3.63
C PHE A 154 -10.52 17.24 3.36
N LEU A 155 -10.10 16.20 4.08
CA LEU A 155 -10.65 14.85 3.97
C LEU A 155 -12.15 14.85 4.28
N ALA A 156 -12.54 15.48 5.39
CA ALA A 156 -13.92 15.60 5.82
C ALA A 156 -14.79 16.36 4.82
N LYS A 157 -14.25 17.35 4.10
CA LYS A 157 -15.03 18.12 3.13
C LYS A 157 -15.07 17.45 1.75
N ASN A 158 -13.96 16.88 1.29
CA ASN A 158 -13.83 16.53 -0.12
C ASN A 158 -13.97 15.03 -0.39
N LEU A 159 -13.75 14.16 0.62
CA LEU A 159 -13.59 12.72 0.39
C LEU A 159 -14.62 11.83 1.09
N THR A 160 -15.59 12.42 1.79
CA THR A 160 -16.73 11.67 2.34
C THR A 160 -17.81 11.44 1.28
N LEU A 161 -17.62 10.40 0.46
CA LEU A 161 -18.71 9.74 -0.26
C LEU A 161 -19.31 8.60 0.58
N HIS A 162 -18.46 7.84 1.27
CA HIS A 162 -18.81 6.80 2.24
C HIS A 162 -18.08 7.06 3.55
N SER A 163 -18.76 6.97 4.69
CA SER A 163 -18.19 7.27 6.02
C SER A 163 -17.04 6.33 6.42
N SER A 164 -16.92 5.16 5.79
CA SER A 164 -15.93 4.13 6.07
C SER A 164 -14.70 4.16 5.15
N PHE A 165 -14.72 4.94 4.07
CA PHE A 165 -13.64 4.95 3.09
C PHE A 165 -12.74 6.17 3.29
N ASN A 166 -11.47 5.92 3.64
CA ASN A 166 -10.46 6.97 3.67
C ASN A 166 -9.41 6.67 2.58
N PRO A 167 -9.41 7.42 1.47
CA PRO A 167 -8.52 7.14 0.34
C PRO A 167 -7.05 7.48 0.64
N LEU A 168 -6.79 8.28 1.68
CA LEU A 168 -5.43 8.66 2.08
C LEU A 168 -4.99 7.88 3.32
N LYS A 169 -3.79 7.30 3.25
CA LYS A 169 -3.10 6.75 4.43
C LYS A 169 -2.30 7.86 5.10
N ILE A 170 -2.59 8.11 6.38
CA ILE A 170 -1.92 9.14 7.18
C ILE A 170 -0.83 8.47 8.01
N SER A 171 0.40 8.95 7.91
CA SER A 171 1.51 8.50 8.76
C SER A 171 1.41 9.09 10.17
N PRO A 172 2.08 8.49 11.17
CA PRO A 172 2.27 9.14 12.46
C PRO A 172 2.90 10.53 12.31
N PRO A 173 2.53 11.52 13.14
CA PRO A 173 3.06 12.87 13.03
C PRO A 173 4.56 12.89 13.32
N ALA A 174 5.32 13.64 12.52
CA ALA A 174 6.75 13.84 12.75
C ALA A 174 7.03 14.62 14.05
N PHE A 175 6.16 15.57 14.37
CA PHE A 175 6.21 16.40 15.56
C PHE A 175 4.82 16.99 15.83
N SER A 176 4.62 17.48 17.05
CA SER A 176 3.39 18.18 17.45
C SER A 176 3.67 19.67 17.61
N ILE A 177 2.81 20.50 17.02
CA ILE A 177 2.86 21.96 17.20
C ILE A 177 1.65 22.35 18.05
N PRO A 178 1.85 22.93 19.24
CA PRO A 178 0.74 23.48 20.00
C PRO A 178 0.17 24.69 19.26
N VAL A 179 -1.14 24.69 19.05
CA VAL A 179 -1.87 25.85 18.51
C VAL A 179 -2.31 26.70 19.68
N ASN A 180 -1.85 27.94 19.73
CA ASN A 180 -2.10 28.87 20.83
C ASN A 180 -2.75 30.16 20.32
N ILE A 181 -3.44 30.85 21.21
CA ILE A 181 -3.94 32.20 20.94
C ILE A 181 -2.84 33.20 21.32
N GLY A 182 -2.30 33.89 20.31
CA GLY A 182 -1.33 34.97 20.53
C GLY A 182 -2.03 36.24 21.00
N LEU A 183 -1.61 36.79 22.13
CA LEU A 183 -2.05 38.11 22.61
C LEU A 183 -0.88 39.10 22.56
N GLN A 184 -1.20 40.39 22.44
CA GLN A 184 -0.20 41.44 22.56
C GLN A 184 0.48 41.34 23.94
N LYS A 185 1.79 41.60 23.97
CA LYS A 185 2.56 41.65 25.22
C LYS A 185 1.88 42.60 26.21
N ASN A 186 1.70 42.14 27.46
CA ASN A 186 1.03 42.87 28.55
C ASN A 186 -0.46 43.17 28.29
N SER A 187 -1.14 42.35 27.47
CA SER A 187 -2.60 42.47 27.30
C SER A 187 -3.33 42.23 28.62
N LYS A 188 -4.22 43.16 28.99
CA LYS A 188 -5.14 43.02 30.14
C LYS A 188 -6.08 41.81 30.03
N HIS A 189 -6.23 41.26 28.83
CA HIS A 189 -7.10 40.12 28.56
C HIS A 189 -6.39 38.76 28.75
N PHE A 190 -5.10 38.75 29.08
CA PHE A 190 -4.32 37.52 29.19
C PHE A 190 -4.95 36.53 30.18
N GLU A 191 -5.24 36.97 31.41
CA GLU A 191 -5.81 36.11 32.44
C GLU A 191 -7.20 35.59 32.08
N SER A 192 -8.08 36.48 31.59
CA SER A 192 -9.43 36.09 31.16
C SER A 192 -9.40 35.07 30.02
N MET A 193 -8.56 35.30 29.00
CA MET A 193 -8.43 34.37 27.88
C MET A 193 -7.83 33.04 28.32
N ASN A 194 -6.82 33.06 29.20
CA ASN A 194 -6.21 31.84 29.72
C ASN A 194 -7.22 31.02 30.54
N SER A 195 -8.06 31.67 31.34
CA SER A 195 -9.15 31.02 32.07
C SER A 195 -10.19 30.40 31.13
N ILE A 196 -10.57 31.09 30.05
CA ILE A 196 -11.53 30.56 29.06
C ILE A 196 -10.93 29.35 28.32
N VAL A 197 -9.67 29.45 27.89
CA VAL A 197 -8.97 28.35 27.21
C VAL A 197 -8.80 27.16 28.15
N GLY A 198 -8.40 27.39 29.40
CA GLY A 198 -8.31 26.36 30.44
C GLY A 198 -9.65 25.65 30.64
N TRP A 199 -10.73 26.41 30.87
CA TRP A 199 -12.08 25.85 30.96
C TRP A 199 -12.46 25.00 29.74
N ALA A 200 -12.21 25.50 28.53
CA ALA A 200 -12.55 24.80 27.30
C ALA A 200 -11.71 23.51 27.09
N LEU A 201 -10.48 23.47 27.60
CA LEU A 201 -9.65 22.26 27.60
C LEU A 201 -10.15 21.26 28.64
N ASP A 202 -10.33 21.69 29.89
CA ASP A 202 -10.72 20.84 31.01
C ASP A 202 -12.09 20.20 30.81
N THR A 203 -13.02 20.94 30.19
CA THR A 203 -14.37 20.43 29.88
C THR A 203 -14.45 19.69 28.55
N GLY A 204 -13.34 19.56 27.81
CA GLY A 204 -13.30 18.87 26.53
C GLY A 204 -14.03 19.59 25.38
N GLN A 205 -14.38 20.88 25.55
CA GLN A 205 -15.12 21.65 24.54
C GLN A 205 -14.36 21.79 23.24
N PHE A 206 -13.02 21.90 23.27
CA PHE A 206 -12.22 21.93 22.04
C PHE A 206 -12.40 20.67 21.19
N LEU A 207 -12.42 19.49 21.81
CA LEU A 207 -12.63 18.23 21.09
C LEU A 207 -14.06 18.16 20.53
N ASN A 208 -15.04 18.61 21.32
CA ASN A 208 -16.43 18.68 20.89
C ASN A 208 -16.60 19.62 19.68
N TRP A 209 -16.06 20.85 19.74
CA TRP A 209 -16.11 21.80 18.62
C TRP A 209 -15.38 21.29 17.38
N LYS A 210 -14.23 20.63 17.56
CA LYS A 210 -13.50 19.97 16.46
C LYS A 210 -14.41 18.94 15.80
N GLN A 211 -15.03 18.06 16.58
CA GLN A 211 -15.88 16.99 16.07
C GLN A 211 -17.12 17.55 15.35
N LEU A 212 -17.83 18.50 15.95
CA LEU A 212 -18.98 19.19 15.35
C LEU A 212 -18.60 19.85 14.02
N THR A 213 -17.42 20.49 13.97
CA THR A 213 -16.91 21.13 12.76
C THR A 213 -16.64 20.10 11.67
N LEU A 214 -15.97 18.99 12.00
CA LEU A 214 -15.69 17.90 11.06
C LEU A 214 -16.99 17.27 10.54
N ASP A 215 -17.97 17.02 11.40
CA ASP A 215 -19.24 16.44 11.01
C ASP A 215 -20.06 17.38 10.12
N HIS A 216 -20.03 18.68 10.40
CA HIS A 216 -20.61 19.69 9.52
C HIS A 216 -19.93 19.73 8.14
N LEU A 217 -18.61 19.65 8.10
CA LEU A 217 -17.84 19.57 6.85
C LEU A 217 -18.16 18.31 6.06
N LYS A 218 -18.30 17.15 6.71
CA LYS A 218 -18.74 15.90 6.07
C LYS A 218 -20.11 16.03 5.41
N ARG A 219 -21.08 16.60 6.11
CA ARG A 219 -22.44 16.83 5.56
C ARG A 219 -22.39 17.75 4.33
N ARG A 220 -21.64 18.86 4.41
CA ARG A 220 -21.44 19.76 3.27
C ARG A 220 -20.68 19.08 2.12
N GLY A 221 -19.71 18.24 2.45
CA GLY A 221 -18.90 17.50 1.51
C GLY A 221 -19.70 16.52 0.67
N ILE A 222 -20.62 15.79 1.28
CA ILE A 222 -21.54 14.89 0.57
C ILE A 222 -22.37 15.66 -0.46
N VAL A 223 -22.91 16.83 -0.08
CA VAL A 223 -23.69 17.69 -0.99
C VAL A 223 -22.80 18.21 -2.12
N TRP A 224 -21.60 18.68 -1.79
CA TRP A 224 -20.64 19.16 -2.79
C TRP A 224 -20.24 18.05 -3.78
N MET A 225 -19.89 16.85 -3.29
CA MET A 225 -19.51 15.71 -4.13
C MET A 225 -20.62 15.25 -5.07
N ARG A 226 -21.89 15.29 -4.63
CA ARG A 226 -23.04 15.00 -5.51
C ARG A 226 -23.12 15.97 -6.69
N ASN A 227 -22.70 17.21 -6.50
CA ASN A 227 -22.67 18.23 -7.55
C ASN A 227 -21.41 18.13 -8.44
N GLN A 228 -20.42 17.33 -8.06
CA GLN A 228 -19.16 17.13 -8.79
C GLN A 228 -19.19 15.89 -9.69
N ARG A 229 -20.38 15.38 -10.05
CA ARG A 229 -20.55 14.26 -11.00
C ARG A 229 -19.86 14.60 -12.32
N GLY A 230 -18.79 13.87 -12.62
CA GLY A 230 -17.97 14.07 -13.83
C GLY A 230 -16.60 14.72 -13.58
N SER A 231 -16.33 15.26 -12.39
CA SER A 231 -14.98 15.71 -12.01
C SER A 231 -14.01 14.53 -11.87
N GLU A 232 -12.71 14.78 -12.06
CA GLU A 232 -11.67 13.76 -11.85
C GLU A 232 -11.65 13.23 -10.41
N ILE A 233 -11.91 14.08 -9.42
CA ILE A 233 -12.03 13.68 -8.01
C ILE A 233 -13.18 12.69 -7.82
N TYR A 234 -14.34 12.95 -8.44
CA TYR A 234 -15.49 12.05 -8.36
C TYR A 234 -15.20 10.69 -9.01
N LYS A 235 -14.53 10.68 -10.18
CA LYS A 235 -14.16 9.44 -10.88
C LYS A 235 -13.14 8.60 -10.11
N GLN A 236 -12.24 9.21 -9.35
CA GLN A 236 -11.23 8.49 -8.56
C GLN A 236 -11.82 7.86 -7.27
N LEU A 237 -12.96 8.35 -6.80
CA LEU A 237 -13.57 7.91 -5.54
C LEU A 237 -14.73 6.92 -5.73
N HIS A 238 -15.11 6.61 -6.97
CA HIS A 238 -16.26 5.78 -7.33
C HIS A 238 -15.85 4.69 -8.34
#